data_AF-A0A3D1PQF7-F1
#
_entry.id   AF-A0A3D1PQF7-F1
#
_cell.length_a   1.000
_cell.length_b   1.000
_cell.length_c   1.000
_cell.angle_alpha   90.00
_cell.angle_beta   90.00
_cell.angle_gamma   90.00
#
_symmetry.space_group_name_H-M   'P 1'
#
loop_
_entity.id
_entity.type
_entity.pdbx_description
1 polymer ?
#
loop_
_entity_poly.entity_id
_entity_poly.type
_entity_poly.pdbx_seq_one_letter_code
_entity_poly.pdbx_strand_id
1 'polypeptide(L)' 'MDTACVELKFDDGSTIAIDTIAVENEVADNMYQRSELDYLIYNAPVAYAELILSGDPEEYLKAVTEYKPFES' A
#
# COMPACT_ATOMS: atom_id res chain seq x y z
N MET A 1 -3.43 8.94 -19.17
CA MET A 1 -3.75 7.89 -18.18
C MET A 1 -2.75 8.06 -17.07
N ASP A 2 -3.22 8.34 -15.85
CA ASP A 2 -2.36 8.19 -14.67
C ASP A 2 -1.89 6.74 -14.61
N THR A 3 -0.61 6.53 -14.37
CA THR A 3 0.01 5.21 -14.47
C THR A 3 -0.34 4.28 -13.30
N ALA A 4 -1.19 4.73 -12.35
CA ALA A 4 -1.48 4.02 -11.10
C ALA A 4 -0.18 3.53 -10.44
N CYS A 5 0.80 4.43 -10.32
CA CYS A 5 2.10 4.14 -9.74
C CYS A 5 2.43 5.13 -8.62
N VAL A 6 3.14 4.64 -7.61
CA VAL A 6 3.85 5.48 -6.65
C VAL A 6 5.31 5.57 -7.07
N GLU A 7 5.81 6.78 -7.31
CA GLU A 7 7.19 7.03 -7.72
C GLU A 7 8.02 7.61 -6.57
N LEU A 8 9.16 6.99 -6.30
CA LEU A 8 10.14 7.41 -5.30
C LEU A 8 11.38 7.89 -6.01
N LYS A 9 11.70 9.16 -5.88
CA LYS A 9 12.91 9.76 -6.46
C LYS A 9 13.94 10.02 -5.36
N PHE A 10 15.13 9.46 -5.53
CA PHE A 10 16.24 9.64 -4.61
C PHE A 10 17.09 10.86 -4.97
N ASP A 11 17.88 11.33 -4.01
CA ASP A 11 18.76 12.50 -4.18
C ASP A 11 19.84 12.28 -5.25
N ASP A 12 20.23 11.03 -5.49
CA ASP A 12 21.17 10.66 -6.57
C ASP A 12 20.54 10.68 -7.97
N GLY A 13 19.24 10.97 -8.05
CA GLY A 13 18.47 11.04 -9.28
C GLY A 13 17.91 9.70 -9.76
N SER A 14 18.14 8.61 -9.03
CA SER A 14 17.49 7.32 -9.30
C SER A 14 16.01 7.34 -8.91
N THR A 15 15.22 6.49 -9.55
CA THR A 15 13.77 6.39 -9.33
C THR A 15 13.34 4.93 -9.22
N ILE A 16 12.50 4.64 -8.23
CA ILE A 16 11.72 3.40 -8.14
C ILE A 16 10.26 3.75 -8.43
N ALA A 17 9.61 2.95 -9.28
CA ALA A 17 8.17 3.05 -9.52
C ALA A 17 7.50 1.76 -9.03
N ILE A 18 6.51 1.90 -8.15
CA ILE A 18 5.70 0.81 -7.64
C ILE A 18 4.38 0.81 -8.41
N ASP A 19 4.11 -0.27 -9.14
CA ASP A 19 2.83 -0.50 -9.83
C ASP A 19 1.77 -0.89 -8.79
N THR A 20 0.83 0.03 -8.50
CA THR A 20 -0.16 -0.19 -7.43
C THR A 20 -1.19 -1.24 -7.83
N ILE A 21 -1.46 -1.39 -9.13
CA ILE A 21 -2.39 -2.41 -9.64
C ILE A 21 -1.78 -3.81 -9.46
N ALA A 22 -0.49 -3.96 -9.76
CA ALA A 22 0.21 -5.23 -9.55
C ALA A 22 0.23 -5.61 -8.06
N VAL A 23 0.57 -4.65 -7.19
CA VAL A 23 0.56 -4.85 -5.72
C VAL A 23 -0.81 -5.28 -5.25
N GLU A 24 -1.87 -4.51 -5.54
CA GLU A 24 -3.24 -4.82 -5.09
C GLU A 24 -3.72 -6.20 -5.54
N ASN A 25 -3.36 -6.64 -6.74
CA ASN A 25 -3.76 -7.95 -7.24
C ASN A 25 -2.98 -9.10 -6.59
N GLU A 26 -1.77 -8.83 -6.09
CA GLU A 26 -0.93 -9.83 -5.42
C GLU A 26 -1.29 -9.97 -3.95
N VAL A 27 -1.53 -8.86 -3.23
CA VAL A 27 -1.60 -8.88 -1.75
C VAL A 27 -2.98 -8.62 -1.16
N ALA A 28 -3.93 -8.07 -1.93
CA ALA A 28 -5.24 -7.69 -1.41
C ALA A 28 -6.36 -8.64 -1.87
N ASP A 29 -6.96 -9.34 -0.90
CA ASP A 29 -8.01 -10.34 -1.09
C ASP A 29 -9.42 -9.73 -1.19
N ASN A 30 -9.62 -8.50 -0.69
CA ASN A 30 -10.94 -7.87 -0.65
C ASN A 30 -10.89 -6.35 -0.79
N MET A 31 -12.06 -5.73 -0.99
CA MET A 31 -12.18 -4.29 -1.22
C MET A 31 -11.73 -3.42 -0.03
N TYR A 32 -11.80 -3.93 1.20
CA TYR A 32 -11.36 -3.18 2.38
C TYR A 32 -9.84 -3.11 2.44
N GLN A 33 -9.15 -4.21 2.13
CA GLN A 33 -7.70 -4.24 2.02
C GLN A 33 -7.18 -3.32 0.91
N ARG A 34 -7.85 -3.33 -0.26
CA ARG A 34 -7.53 -2.38 -1.34
C ARG A 34 -7.74 -0.92 -0.89
N SER A 35 -8.85 -0.65 -0.20
CA SER A 35 -9.14 0.69 0.33
C SER A 35 -8.09 1.16 1.36
N GLU A 36 -7.51 0.24 2.13
CA GLU A 36 -6.42 0.55 3.06
C GLU A 36 -5.13 0.93 2.30
N LEU A 37 -4.77 0.18 1.24
CA LEU A 37 -3.65 0.54 0.39
C LEU A 37 -3.87 1.89 -0.30
N ASP A 38 -5.07 2.13 -0.83
CA ASP A 38 -5.47 3.42 -1.38
C ASP A 38 -5.31 4.54 -0.35
N TYR A 39 -5.77 4.32 0.88
CA TYR A 39 -5.61 5.28 1.97
C TYR A 39 -4.14 5.63 2.21
N LEU A 40 -3.25 4.64 2.26
CA LEU A 40 -1.82 4.86 2.43
C LEU A 40 -1.23 5.65 1.26
N ILE A 41 -1.60 5.34 0.01
CA ILE A 41 -1.13 6.06 -1.18
C ILE A 41 -1.46 7.56 -1.09
N TYR A 42 -2.70 7.91 -0.69
CA TYR A 42 -3.13 9.31 -0.63
C TYR A 42 -2.68 10.06 0.63
N ASN A 43 -2.56 9.39 1.77
CA ASN A 43 -2.34 10.04 3.07
C ASN A 43 -0.91 9.88 3.60
N ALA A 44 -0.24 8.78 3.25
CA ALA A 44 1.09 8.43 3.75
C ALA A 44 1.92 7.65 2.70
N PRO A 45 2.21 8.24 1.53
CA PRO A 45 2.85 7.52 0.41
C PRO A 45 4.24 6.97 0.74
N VAL A 46 4.95 7.57 1.70
CA VAL A 46 6.23 7.04 2.20
C VAL A 46 6.02 5.74 2.99
N ALA A 47 4.99 5.69 3.85
CA ALA A 47 4.67 4.47 4.60
C ALA A 47 4.19 3.35 3.66
N TYR A 48 3.42 3.68 2.63
CA TYR A 48 3.08 2.74 1.56
C TYR A 48 4.34 2.17 0.91
N ALA A 49 5.26 3.03 0.47
CA ALA A 49 6.51 2.60 -0.15
C ALA A 49 7.36 1.71 0.75
N GLU A 50 7.51 2.07 2.03
CA GLU A 50 8.26 1.27 3.01
C GLU A 50 7.61 -0.11 3.21
N LEU A 51 6.27 -0.16 3.30
CA LEU A 51 5.53 -1.40 3.42
C LEU A 51 5.80 -2.35 2.24
N ILE A 52 5.75 -1.83 1.01
CA ILE A 52 5.94 -2.65 -0.20
C ILE A 52 7.41 -3.04 -0.43
N LEU A 53 8.35 -2.14 -0.18
CA LEU A 53 9.77 -2.39 -0.49
C LEU A 53 10.53 -3.12 0.62
N SER A 54 10.05 -3.08 1.86
CA SER A 54 10.80 -3.58 3.02
C SER A 54 9.95 -4.25 4.09
N GLY A 55 8.62 -4.13 4.03
CA GLY A 55 7.69 -4.73 4.96
C GLY A 55 7.06 -6.03 4.46
N ASP A 56 5.97 -6.42 5.12
CA ASP A 56 5.10 -7.53 4.72
C ASP A 56 3.67 -6.98 4.53
N PRO A 57 3.24 -6.70 3.29
CA PRO A 57 1.91 -6.16 3.02
C PRO A 57 0.79 -7.15 3.36
N GLU A 58 1.00 -8.46 3.24
CA GLU A 58 -0.03 -9.43 3.61
C GLU A 58 -0.28 -9.47 5.11
N GLU A 59 0.79 -9.47 5.92
CA GLU A 59 0.69 -9.42 7.38
C GLU A 59 0.05 -8.11 7.84
N TYR A 60 0.46 -6.98 7.26
CA TYR A 60 -0.14 -5.68 7.54
C TYR A 60 -1.65 -5.66 7.26
N LEU A 61 -2.06 -6.12 6.08
CA LEU A 61 -3.47 -6.11 5.68
C LEU A 61 -4.32 -7.05 6.54
N LYS A 62 -3.78 -8.20 6.97
CA LYS A 62 -4.45 -9.09 7.93
C LYS A 62 -4.65 -8.39 9.28
N ALA A 63 -3.64 -7.69 9.80
CA ALA A 63 -3.73 -6.97 11.07
C ALA A 63 -4.70 -5.78 11.03
N VAL A 64 -4.79 -5.06 9.91
CA VAL A 64 -5.71 -3.92 9.75
C VAL A 64 -7.16 -4.37 9.54
N THR A 65 -7.37 -5.50 8.86
CA THR A 65 -8.72 -6.02 8.59
C THR A 65 -9.31 -6.90 9.68
N GLU A 66 -8.55 -7.22 10.74
CA GLU A 66 -9.13 -7.66 12.00
C GLU A 66 -9.99 -6.53 12.59
N TYR A 67 -11.27 -6.56 12.22
CA TYR A 67 -12.31 -5.73 12.78
C TYR A 67 -12.30 -5.87 14.29
N LYS A 68 -11.75 -4.88 15.01
CA LYS A 68 -12.04 -4.74 16.44
C LYS A 68 -13.53 -4.41 16.52
N PRO A 69 -14.38 -5.31 17.06
CA PRO A 69 -15.75 -4.94 17.28
C PRO A 69 -15.73 -3.68 18.14
N PHE A 70 -16.47 -2.66 17.72
CA PHE A 70 -16.75 -1.51 18.59
C PHE A 70 -17.34 -2.11 19.86
N GLU A 71 -16.56 -2.09 20.96
CA GLU A 71 -17.08 -2.55 22.24
C GLU A 71 -18.35 -1.73 22.54
N SER A 72 -19.48 -2.44 22.65
CA SER A 72 -20.77 -1.90 23.07
C SER A 72 -21.02 -2.21 24.53
#